data_AF-A0A852GUH4-F1
#
_entry.id   AF-A0A852GUH4-F1
#
_cell.length_a   1.000
_cell.length_b   1.000
_cell.length_c   1.000
_cell.angle_alpha   90.00
_cell.angle_beta   90.00
_cell.angle_gamma   90.00
#
_symmetry.space_group_name_H-M   'P 1'
#
loop_
_entity.id
_entity.type
_entity.pdbx_description
1 polymer ?
#
loop_
_entity_poly.entity_id
_entity_poly.type
_entity_poly.pdbx_seq_one_letter_code
_entity_poly.pdbx_strand_id
1 'polypeptide(L)'
;MGPGPASRPGRPPLAAALCAALLMLLLLPPALGAGDRRRLACSTCRGIADRFNQGLADTAKKNFGGGNTAWEEKTLSKYESSEIRLVEIIENLCDSSNFECNNMVEEHEEHIEKWWFKLKKKYPDLFKWFCIETIEVCCPAGTYGPDCLACRGGSERPCHGNGHCDGDGTRGGDGSCSCNKEYTGDFCLDCSNGYFSTLRNETHSVC
;
A
#
# COMPACT_ATOMS: atom_id res chain seq x y z
N MET A 1 -13.53 -70.10 -13.29
CA MET A 1 -13.28 -68.86 -12.51
C MET A 1 -14.08 -67.74 -13.14
N GLY A 2 -15.12 -67.22 -12.47
CA GLY A 2 -15.79 -65.97 -12.85
C GLY A 2 -15.60 -64.94 -11.74
N PRO A 3 -15.41 -63.64 -12.04
CA PRO A 3 -15.20 -62.64 -11.01
C PRO A 3 -16.48 -62.44 -10.21
N GLY A 4 -16.36 -62.40 -8.88
CA GLY A 4 -17.48 -62.17 -7.96
C GLY A 4 -18.04 -60.74 -8.07
N PRO A 5 -19.25 -60.49 -7.55
CA PRO A 5 -19.93 -59.21 -7.69
C PRO A 5 -19.17 -58.10 -6.94
N ALA A 6 -18.90 -57.00 -7.65
CA ALA A 6 -18.31 -55.81 -7.05
C ALA A 6 -19.31 -55.17 -6.08
N SER A 7 -18.91 -55.05 -4.82
CA SER A 7 -19.63 -54.33 -3.77
C SER A 7 -19.71 -52.84 -4.11
N ARG A 8 -20.92 -52.27 -4.10
CA ARG A 8 -21.11 -50.83 -4.26
C ARG A 8 -20.63 -50.11 -3.00
N PRO A 9 -19.88 -49.00 -3.10
CA PRO A 9 -19.48 -48.22 -1.93
C PRO A 9 -20.72 -47.63 -1.27
N GLY A 10 -20.86 -47.84 0.04
CA GLY A 10 -21.94 -47.27 0.85
C GLY A 10 -21.86 -45.75 0.87
N ARG A 11 -23.01 -45.07 0.80
CA ARG A 11 -23.07 -43.62 0.98
C ARG A 11 -22.56 -43.29 2.39
N PRO A 12 -21.67 -42.30 2.54
CA PRO A 12 -21.19 -41.91 3.86
C PRO A 12 -22.38 -41.41 4.70
N PRO A 13 -22.37 -41.64 6.02
CA PRO A 13 -23.42 -41.14 6.90
C PRO A 13 -23.46 -39.60 6.83
N LEU A 14 -24.65 -39.02 6.83
CA LEU A 14 -24.87 -37.56 6.78
C LEU A 14 -24.04 -36.80 7.81
N ALA A 15 -23.81 -37.40 8.98
CA ALA A 15 -22.94 -36.84 10.03
C ALA A 15 -21.46 -36.73 9.59
N ALA A 16 -20.93 -37.70 8.84
CA ALA A 16 -19.57 -37.64 8.32
C ALA A 16 -19.42 -36.58 7.22
N ALA A 17 -20.45 -36.39 6.38
CA ALA A 17 -20.47 -35.34 5.38
C ALA A 17 -20.56 -33.94 6.02
N LEU A 18 -21.36 -33.78 7.09
CA LEU A 18 -21.46 -32.53 7.85
C LEU A 18 -20.17 -32.19 8.61
N CYS A 19 -19.51 -33.17 9.24
CA CYS A 19 -18.22 -32.97 9.89
C CYS A 19 -17.12 -32.62 8.87
N ALA A 20 -17.10 -33.26 7.70
CA ALA A 20 -16.15 -32.93 6.64
C ALA A 20 -16.40 -31.51 6.09
N ALA A 21 -17.66 -31.10 5.93
CA ALA A 21 -18.00 -29.74 5.53
C ALA A 21 -17.60 -28.70 6.60
N LEU A 22 -17.83 -28.98 7.89
CA LEU A 22 -17.41 -28.11 8.99
C LEU A 22 -15.88 -27.99 9.08
N LEU A 23 -15.15 -29.09 8.90
CA LEU A 23 -13.68 -29.06 8.83
C LEU A 23 -13.18 -28.26 7.62
N MET A 24 -13.84 -28.38 6.47
CA MET A 24 -13.52 -27.57 5.28
C MET A 24 -13.79 -26.09 5.50
N LEU A 25 -14.87 -25.71 6.20
CA LEU A 25 -15.16 -24.33 6.58
C LEU A 25 -14.14 -23.74 7.57
N LEU A 26 -13.56 -24.58 8.45
CA LEU A 26 -12.48 -24.18 9.37
C LEU A 26 -11.10 -24.06 8.71
N LEU A 27 -10.93 -24.63 7.51
CA LEU A 27 -9.70 -24.59 6.71
C LEU A 27 -9.69 -23.46 5.67
N LEU A 28 -10.80 -22.72 5.50
CA LEU A 28 -10.78 -21.52 4.67
C LEU A 28 -9.97 -20.43 5.40
N PRO A 29 -8.92 -19.88 4.77
CA PRO A 29 -8.25 -18.71 5.34
C PRO A 29 -9.28 -17.58 5.48
N PRO A 30 -9.23 -16.81 6.58
CA PRO A 30 -10.12 -15.66 6.74
C PRO A 30 -9.96 -14.78 5.52
N ALA A 31 -11.06 -14.51 4.82
CA ALA A 31 -11.05 -13.52 3.76
C ALA A 31 -10.63 -12.19 4.41
N LEU A 32 -9.47 -11.64 4.01
CA LEU A 32 -9.09 -10.30 4.44
C LEU A 32 -10.24 -9.35 4.13
N GLY A 33 -10.62 -8.55 5.12
CA GLY A 33 -11.66 -7.54 4.96
C GLY A 33 -11.30 -6.60 3.82
N ALA A 34 -12.32 -6.03 3.16
CA ALA A 34 -12.11 -5.08 2.07
C ALA A 34 -11.23 -3.87 2.51
N GLY A 35 -11.35 -3.44 3.77
CA GLY A 35 -10.50 -2.40 4.36
C GLY A 35 -9.02 -2.78 4.44
N ASP A 36 -8.71 -4.00 4.90
CA ASP A 36 -7.33 -4.48 5.02
C ASP A 36 -6.68 -4.67 3.65
N ARG A 37 -7.44 -5.16 2.66
CA ARG A 37 -6.95 -5.27 1.28
C ARG A 37 -6.61 -3.90 0.69
N ARG A 38 -7.42 -2.87 0.96
CA ARG A 38 -7.14 -1.49 0.51
C ARG A 38 -5.90 -0.91 1.20
N ARG A 39 -5.71 -1.18 2.50
CA ARG A 39 -4.50 -0.79 3.24
C ARG A 39 -3.26 -1.44 2.65
N LEU A 40 -3.32 -2.75 2.40
CA LEU A 40 -2.24 -3.51 1.80
C LEU A 40 -1.88 -2.99 0.40
N ALA A 41 -2.89 -2.72 -0.45
CA ALA A 41 -2.65 -2.13 -1.77
C ALA A 41 -1.93 -0.77 -1.67
N CYS A 42 -2.37 0.10 -0.76
CA CYS A 42 -1.69 1.38 -0.56
C CYS A 42 -0.25 1.21 -0.04
N SER A 43 -0.03 0.33 0.94
CA SER A 43 1.32 0.10 1.47
C SER A 43 2.26 -0.47 0.42
N THR A 44 1.77 -1.37 -0.43
CA THR A 44 2.52 -1.91 -1.58
C THR A 44 2.88 -0.80 -2.56
N CYS A 45 1.91 0.03 -2.98
CA CYS A 45 2.18 1.11 -3.93
C CYS A 45 3.16 2.15 -3.36
N ARG A 46 3.00 2.51 -2.09
CA ARG A 46 3.93 3.40 -1.39
C ARG A 46 5.36 2.83 -1.41
N GLY A 47 5.51 1.55 -1.08
CA GLY A 47 6.79 0.86 -1.14
C GLY A 47 7.41 0.87 -2.56
N ILE A 48 6.61 0.67 -3.60
CA ILE A 48 7.05 0.79 -4.99
C ILE A 48 7.55 2.21 -5.28
N ALA A 49 6.77 3.24 -4.94
CA ALA A 49 7.16 4.63 -5.19
C ALA A 49 8.45 5.02 -4.43
N ASP A 50 8.58 4.60 -3.18
CA ASP A 50 9.76 4.85 -2.34
C ASP A 50 11.00 4.17 -2.92
N ARG A 51 10.89 2.89 -3.30
CA ARG A 51 12.00 2.13 -3.92
C ARG A 51 12.34 2.65 -5.31
N PHE A 52 11.37 3.14 -6.06
CA PHE A 52 11.63 3.77 -7.35
C PHE A 52 12.45 5.06 -7.17
N ASN A 53 12.07 5.89 -6.19
CA ASN A 53 12.84 7.10 -5.84
C ASN A 53 14.25 6.76 -5.33
N GLN A 54 14.40 5.66 -4.60
CA GLN A 54 15.71 5.15 -4.23
C GLN A 54 16.51 4.70 -5.47
N GLY A 55 15.91 3.93 -6.38
CA GLY A 55 16.54 3.51 -7.64
C GLY A 55 16.96 4.69 -8.51
N LEU A 56 16.19 5.78 -8.52
CA LEU A 56 16.60 7.04 -9.14
C LEU A 56 17.90 7.58 -8.55
N ALA A 57 18.05 7.57 -7.23
CA ALA A 57 19.26 8.02 -6.55
C ALA A 57 20.45 7.08 -6.81
N ASP A 58 20.23 5.77 -6.71
CA ASP A 58 21.27 4.73 -6.86
C ASP A 58 21.84 4.67 -8.29
N THR A 59 21.01 4.99 -9.29
CA THR A 59 21.41 5.02 -10.70
C THR A 59 21.88 6.40 -11.18
N ALA A 60 21.80 7.46 -10.34
CA ALA A 60 22.04 8.84 -10.77
C ALA A 60 23.45 9.09 -11.35
N LYS A 61 24.45 8.28 -10.97
CA LYS A 61 25.85 8.41 -11.41
C LYS A 61 26.28 7.32 -12.40
N LYS A 62 25.35 6.48 -12.85
CA LYS A 62 25.63 5.40 -13.82
C LYS A 62 25.60 5.94 -15.25
N ASN A 63 26.02 5.10 -16.19
CA ASN A 63 26.03 5.35 -17.63
C ASN A 63 25.70 4.02 -18.35
N PHE A 64 25.73 4.01 -19.69
CA PHE A 64 25.42 2.81 -20.47
C PHE A 64 26.42 1.65 -20.30
N GLY A 65 27.58 1.90 -19.68
CA GLY A 65 28.58 0.88 -19.39
C GLY A 65 29.66 0.72 -20.47
N GLY A 66 29.63 1.50 -21.56
CA GLY A 66 30.69 1.53 -22.57
C GLY A 66 31.72 2.61 -22.22
N GLY A 67 33.00 2.24 -22.18
CA GLY A 67 34.10 3.08 -21.65
C GLY A 67 34.35 4.45 -22.29
N ASN A 68 33.53 4.91 -23.24
CA ASN A 68 33.63 6.23 -23.88
C ASN A 68 32.32 7.04 -23.77
N THR A 69 32.06 7.59 -22.59
CA THR A 69 30.83 8.35 -22.25
C THR A 69 30.57 9.54 -23.19
N ALA A 70 31.62 10.21 -23.67
CA ALA A 70 31.50 11.33 -24.61
C ALA A 70 31.03 10.93 -26.03
N TRP A 71 31.35 9.70 -26.45
CA TRP A 71 30.84 9.15 -27.71
C TRP A 71 29.39 8.68 -27.52
N GLU A 72 29.09 8.05 -26.38
CA GLU A 72 27.75 7.58 -26.04
C GLU A 72 26.75 8.74 -26.00
N GLU A 73 27.05 9.85 -25.32
CA GLU A 73 26.14 11.00 -25.25
C GLU A 73 25.87 11.68 -26.61
N LYS A 74 26.82 11.59 -27.55
CA LYS A 74 26.68 12.16 -28.90
C LYS A 74 25.86 11.26 -29.84
N THR A 75 25.85 9.97 -29.57
CA THR A 75 25.33 8.94 -30.50
C THR A 75 24.08 8.25 -29.95
N LEU A 76 23.87 8.27 -28.64
CA LEU A 76 22.74 7.70 -27.91
C LEU A 76 21.97 8.81 -27.16
N SER A 77 20.73 8.52 -26.80
CA SER A 77 19.97 9.35 -25.85
C SER A 77 20.66 9.35 -24.47
N LYS A 78 20.34 10.33 -23.61
CA LYS A 78 20.91 10.39 -22.25
C LYS A 78 20.53 9.17 -21.42
N TYR A 79 21.50 8.52 -20.76
CA TYR A 79 21.25 7.42 -19.82
C TYR A 79 20.21 7.80 -18.76
N GLU A 80 20.29 9.05 -18.26
CA GLU A 80 19.39 9.61 -17.25
C GLU A 80 17.89 9.42 -17.57
N SER A 81 17.50 9.50 -18.84
CA SER A 81 16.11 9.36 -19.29
C SER A 81 15.90 8.16 -20.23
N SER A 82 16.85 7.22 -20.24
CA SER A 82 16.83 6.04 -21.11
C SER A 82 15.89 4.96 -20.58
N GLU A 83 15.47 4.07 -21.47
CA GLU A 83 14.75 2.84 -21.12
C GLU A 83 15.61 1.89 -20.29
N ILE A 84 16.90 1.78 -20.59
CA ILE A 84 17.83 0.93 -19.82
C ILE A 84 17.84 1.32 -18.35
N ARG A 85 17.93 2.62 -18.04
CA ARG A 85 17.86 3.09 -16.65
C ARG A 85 16.51 2.79 -16.00
N LEU A 86 15.41 2.87 -16.76
CA LEU A 86 14.09 2.52 -16.25
C LEU A 86 14.00 1.04 -15.86
N VAL A 87 14.42 0.14 -16.76
CA VAL A 87 14.42 -1.30 -16.52
C VAL A 87 15.28 -1.65 -15.31
N GLU A 88 16.49 -1.08 -15.21
CA GLU A 88 17.38 -1.29 -14.06
C GLU A 88 16.72 -0.89 -12.72
N ILE A 89 15.92 0.20 -12.71
CA ILE A 89 15.16 0.60 -11.53
C ILE A 89 14.03 -0.39 -11.26
N ILE A 90 13.24 -0.74 -12.28
CA ILE A 90 12.07 -1.64 -12.16
C ILE A 90 12.46 -3.02 -11.62
N GLU A 91 13.56 -3.59 -12.11
CA GLU A 91 14.08 -4.89 -11.67
C GLU A 91 14.40 -4.96 -10.17
N ASN A 92 14.66 -3.81 -9.53
CA ASN A 92 15.02 -3.71 -8.12
C ASN A 92 13.87 -3.20 -7.23
N LEU A 93 12.65 -3.02 -7.77
CA LEU A 93 11.50 -2.52 -7.00
C LEU A 93 10.96 -3.57 -6.02
N CYS A 94 10.95 -4.84 -6.42
CA CYS A 94 10.30 -5.91 -5.67
C CYS A 94 11.25 -7.08 -5.43
N ASP A 95 11.26 -7.62 -4.21
CA ASP A 95 11.84 -8.93 -3.97
C ASP A 95 11.05 -9.98 -4.76
N SER A 96 11.71 -10.98 -5.34
CA SER A 96 11.04 -12.01 -6.16
C SER A 96 9.99 -12.83 -5.40
N SER A 97 10.08 -12.88 -4.07
CA SER A 97 9.10 -13.53 -3.20
C SER A 97 7.90 -12.65 -2.84
N ASN A 98 7.93 -11.35 -3.14
CA ASN A 98 6.86 -10.40 -2.80
C ASN A 98 5.82 -10.36 -3.92
N PHE A 99 4.89 -11.31 -3.90
CA PHE A 99 3.90 -11.48 -4.97
C PHE A 99 3.04 -10.23 -5.19
N GLU A 100 2.60 -9.56 -4.13
CA GLU A 100 1.76 -8.37 -4.19
C GLU A 100 2.47 -7.20 -4.87
N CYS A 101 3.75 -6.99 -4.56
CA CYS A 101 4.58 -5.96 -5.18
C CYS A 101 4.77 -6.26 -6.68
N ASN A 102 5.22 -7.47 -7.00
CA ASN A 102 5.46 -7.85 -8.38
C ASN A 102 4.16 -7.72 -9.20
N ASN A 103 3.04 -8.28 -8.72
CA ASN A 103 1.77 -8.18 -9.42
C ASN A 103 1.34 -6.72 -9.68
N MET A 104 1.52 -5.81 -8.72
CA MET A 104 1.17 -4.40 -8.89
C MET A 104 2.08 -3.68 -9.90
N VAL A 105 3.38 -3.99 -9.94
CA VAL A 105 4.30 -3.43 -10.94
C VAL A 105 3.90 -3.92 -12.34
N GLU A 106 3.66 -5.22 -12.49
CA GLU A 106 3.28 -5.85 -13.76
C GLU A 106 1.93 -5.30 -14.29
N GLU A 107 0.89 -5.22 -13.45
CA GLU A 107 -0.42 -4.67 -13.86
C GLU A 107 -0.37 -3.20 -14.29
N HIS A 108 0.67 -2.47 -13.89
CA HIS A 108 0.76 -1.03 -14.06
C HIS A 108 2.03 -0.55 -14.76
N GLU A 109 2.73 -1.45 -15.44
CA GLU A 109 3.97 -1.15 -16.19
C GLU A 109 3.76 0.01 -17.19
N GLU A 110 2.66 -0.01 -17.95
CA GLU A 110 2.34 1.05 -18.93
C GLU A 110 2.25 2.45 -18.27
N HIS A 111 1.70 2.53 -17.05
CA HIS A 111 1.61 3.79 -16.32
C HIS A 111 2.99 4.27 -15.87
N ILE A 112 3.83 3.36 -15.38
CA ILE A 112 5.20 3.65 -14.94
C ILE A 112 6.04 4.14 -16.12
N GLU A 113 5.99 3.46 -17.26
CA GLU A 113 6.69 3.87 -18.49
C GLU A 113 6.20 5.23 -19.00
N LYS A 114 4.87 5.42 -19.09
CA LYS A 114 4.28 6.68 -19.51
C LYS A 114 4.73 7.82 -18.60
N TRP A 115 4.80 7.57 -17.29
CA TRP A 115 5.31 8.55 -16.35
C TRP A 115 6.76 8.89 -16.63
N TRP A 116 7.61 7.86 -16.72
CA TRP A 116 9.04 8.02 -16.96
C TRP A 116 9.34 8.85 -18.22
N PHE A 117 8.74 8.49 -19.34
CA PHE A 117 9.05 9.10 -20.62
C PHE A 117 8.33 10.42 -20.90
N LYS A 118 7.15 10.66 -20.31
CA LYS A 118 6.28 11.78 -20.70
C LYS A 118 5.86 12.70 -19.56
N LEU A 119 5.72 12.19 -18.33
CA LEU A 119 5.03 12.93 -17.26
C LEU A 119 5.91 13.33 -16.08
N LYS A 120 7.05 12.66 -15.86
CA LYS A 120 7.96 12.87 -14.73
C LYS A 120 8.33 14.33 -14.47
N LYS A 121 8.59 15.12 -15.52
CA LYS A 121 8.91 16.55 -15.38
C LYS A 121 7.73 17.38 -14.86
N LYS A 122 6.51 17.02 -15.27
CA LYS A 122 5.28 17.73 -14.90
C LYS A 122 4.76 17.27 -13.53
N TYR A 123 4.94 15.99 -13.20
CA TYR A 123 4.49 15.36 -11.97
C TYR A 123 5.66 14.61 -11.32
N PRO A 124 6.62 15.31 -10.70
CA PRO A 124 7.85 14.69 -10.18
C PRO A 124 7.61 13.79 -8.96
N ASP A 125 6.51 14.01 -8.24
CA ASP A 125 6.10 13.16 -7.12
C ASP A 125 5.38 11.91 -7.67
N LEU A 126 6.14 10.82 -7.79
CA LEU A 126 5.61 9.55 -8.29
C LEU A 126 4.52 8.99 -7.36
N PHE A 127 4.67 9.11 -6.04
CA PHE A 127 3.68 8.60 -5.10
C PHE A 127 2.32 9.29 -5.28
N LYS A 128 2.34 10.63 -5.37
CA LYS A 128 1.13 11.40 -5.61
C LYS A 128 0.50 11.06 -6.96
N TRP A 129 1.27 11.12 -8.04
CA TRP A 129 0.73 10.90 -9.37
C TRP A 129 0.25 9.45 -9.57
N PHE A 130 1.06 8.47 -9.16
CA PHE A 130 0.78 7.06 -9.40
C PHE A 130 -0.23 6.52 -8.38
N CYS A 131 0.12 6.51 -7.10
CA CYS A 131 -0.65 5.79 -6.07
C CYS A 131 -1.94 6.49 -5.65
N ILE A 132 -1.98 7.83 -5.65
CA ILE A 132 -3.16 8.60 -5.23
C ILE A 132 -4.05 8.93 -6.43
N GLU A 133 -3.49 9.50 -7.48
CA GLU A 133 -4.25 10.08 -8.59
C GLU A 133 -4.52 9.10 -9.74
N THR A 134 -3.61 8.18 -10.04
CA THR A 134 -3.72 7.31 -11.23
C THR A 134 -4.37 5.98 -10.93
N ILE A 135 -3.82 5.20 -9.99
CA ILE A 135 -4.35 3.87 -9.64
C ILE A 135 -5.24 3.90 -8.40
N GLU A 136 -5.35 5.06 -7.74
CA GLU A 136 -6.34 5.31 -6.69
C GLU A 136 -6.33 4.30 -5.53
N VAL A 137 -5.16 3.79 -5.13
CA VAL A 137 -5.04 2.85 -4.01
C VAL A 137 -4.75 3.55 -2.68
N CYS A 138 -4.19 4.76 -2.73
CA CYS A 138 -3.85 5.57 -1.56
C CYS A 138 -4.69 6.86 -1.46
N CYS A 139 -4.56 7.52 -0.31
CA CYS A 139 -5.10 8.85 -0.04
C CYS A 139 -3.97 9.85 0.29
N PRO A 140 -4.22 11.17 0.15
CA PRO A 140 -3.38 12.19 0.77
C PRO A 140 -3.27 12.01 2.29
N ALA A 141 -2.17 12.45 2.89
CA ALA A 141 -2.00 12.43 4.34
C ALA A 141 -3.15 13.19 5.04
N GLY A 142 -3.58 12.67 6.18
CA GLY A 142 -4.69 13.19 6.99
C GLY A 142 -6.07 12.93 6.40
N THR A 143 -6.18 11.99 5.45
CA THR A 143 -7.47 11.53 4.91
C THR A 143 -7.55 10.02 4.90
N TYR A 144 -8.76 9.46 4.90
CA TYR A 144 -8.99 8.02 5.05
C TYR A 144 -10.20 7.53 4.24
N GLY A 145 -10.31 6.21 4.11
CA GLY A 145 -11.48 5.56 3.52
C GLY A 145 -11.56 5.69 1.99
N PRO A 146 -12.57 5.08 1.35
CA PRO A 146 -12.63 4.95 -0.11
C PRO A 146 -12.68 6.31 -0.84
N ASP A 147 -13.24 7.33 -0.18
CA ASP A 147 -13.41 8.68 -0.72
C ASP A 147 -12.37 9.68 -0.19
N CYS A 148 -11.36 9.21 0.56
CA CYS A 148 -10.33 10.05 1.17
C CYS A 148 -10.93 11.23 1.97
N LEU A 149 -11.83 10.93 2.91
CA LEU A 149 -12.43 11.90 3.81
C LEU A 149 -11.40 12.40 4.83
N ALA A 150 -11.49 13.66 5.23
CA ALA A 150 -10.60 14.22 6.25
C ALA A 150 -10.74 13.48 7.60
N CYS A 151 -9.61 13.17 8.23
CA CYS A 151 -9.57 12.67 9.60
C CYS A 151 -10.21 13.67 10.58
N ARG A 152 -10.66 13.18 11.74
CA ARG A 152 -11.10 14.06 12.84
C ARG A 152 -10.00 15.05 13.21
N GLY A 153 -10.34 16.31 13.47
CA GLY A 153 -9.34 17.37 13.66
C GLY A 153 -8.73 17.93 12.37
N GLY A 154 -9.13 17.39 11.20
CA GLY A 154 -8.71 17.84 9.88
C GLY A 154 -7.48 17.11 9.34
N SER A 155 -7.18 17.32 8.06
CA SER A 155 -6.07 16.64 7.39
C SER A 155 -4.68 17.17 7.76
N GLU A 156 -4.58 18.42 8.21
CA GLU A 156 -3.31 18.99 8.66
C GLU A 156 -2.92 18.51 10.06
N ARG A 157 -3.93 18.28 10.92
CA ARG A 157 -3.75 17.85 12.31
C ARG A 157 -4.72 16.71 12.65
N PRO A 158 -4.55 15.50 12.08
CA PRO A 158 -5.38 14.35 12.43
C PRO A 158 -5.41 14.13 13.94
N CYS A 159 -6.58 13.84 14.48
CA CYS A 159 -6.86 13.70 15.91
C CYS A 159 -6.38 14.91 16.74
N HIS A 160 -6.50 16.12 16.18
CA HIS A 160 -5.99 17.39 16.73
C HIS A 160 -4.49 17.41 17.03
N GLY A 161 -3.72 16.45 16.49
CA GLY A 161 -2.31 16.24 16.78
C GLY A 161 -2.05 15.44 18.06
N ASN A 162 -3.10 14.91 18.71
CA ASN A 162 -3.04 14.21 19.99
C ASN A 162 -3.32 12.71 19.85
N GLY A 163 -3.25 12.16 18.64
CA GLY A 163 -3.51 10.75 18.36
C GLY A 163 -3.23 10.37 16.92
N HIS A 164 -3.54 9.12 16.59
CA HIS A 164 -3.42 8.55 15.24
C HIS A 164 -4.80 8.27 14.65
N CYS A 165 -5.00 8.65 13.39
CA CYS A 165 -6.23 8.43 12.65
C CYS A 165 -6.22 7.05 11.97
N ASP A 166 -7.25 6.25 12.23
CA ASP A 166 -7.40 4.93 11.62
C ASP A 166 -7.61 5.04 10.10
N GLY A 167 -6.64 4.51 9.34
CA GLY A 167 -6.65 4.56 7.88
C GLY A 167 -6.01 5.79 7.26
N ASP A 168 -5.30 6.62 8.04
CA ASP A 168 -4.57 7.80 7.56
C ASP A 168 -3.72 7.49 6.31
N GLY A 169 -3.99 8.21 5.21
CA GLY A 169 -3.29 8.08 3.93
C GLY A 169 -3.69 6.83 3.14
N THR A 170 -4.70 6.08 3.56
CA THR A 170 -5.15 4.84 2.91
C THR A 170 -6.62 4.90 2.53
N ARG A 171 -7.01 4.09 1.54
CA ARG A 171 -8.44 3.90 1.21
C ARG A 171 -9.20 2.95 2.14
N GLY A 172 -8.54 2.48 3.20
CA GLY A 172 -9.15 1.70 4.27
C GLY A 172 -9.36 2.54 5.53
N GLY A 173 -9.83 1.88 6.59
CA GLY A 173 -10.09 2.50 7.89
C GLY A 173 -11.40 3.27 8.00
N ASP A 174 -11.69 3.67 9.24
CA ASP A 174 -12.93 4.34 9.63
C ASP A 174 -12.73 5.77 10.14
N GLY A 175 -11.48 6.23 10.24
CA GLY A 175 -11.13 7.58 10.67
C GLY A 175 -11.30 7.83 12.16
N SER A 176 -11.51 6.78 12.95
CA SER A 176 -11.46 6.85 14.41
C SER A 176 -10.06 7.25 14.89
N CYS A 177 -10.00 7.83 16.09
CA CYS A 177 -8.75 8.29 16.68
C CYS A 177 -8.29 7.34 17.77
N SER A 178 -7.05 6.86 17.65
CA SER A 178 -6.31 6.24 18.74
C SER A 178 -5.47 7.30 19.44
N CYS A 179 -5.91 7.75 20.62
CA CYS A 179 -5.28 8.86 21.32
C CYS A 179 -3.94 8.49 21.95
N ASN A 180 -3.03 9.47 22.02
CA ASN A 180 -1.83 9.39 22.84
C ASN A 180 -2.23 9.20 24.30
N LYS A 181 -1.34 8.61 25.12
CA LYS A 181 -1.67 8.18 26.49
C LYS A 181 -2.21 9.30 27.39
N GLU A 182 -1.80 10.54 27.17
CA GLU A 182 -2.20 11.73 27.91
C GLU A 182 -3.63 12.19 27.57
N TYR A 183 -4.18 11.70 26.45
CA TYR A 183 -5.43 12.16 25.86
C TYR A 183 -6.46 11.04 25.73
N THR A 184 -7.74 11.42 25.72
CA THR A 184 -8.89 10.52 25.55
C THR A 184 -10.04 11.23 24.81
N GLY A 185 -11.11 10.48 24.58
CA GLY A 185 -12.29 10.91 23.81
C GLY A 185 -12.11 10.77 22.29
N ASP A 186 -13.22 10.88 21.55
CA ASP A 186 -13.26 10.63 20.10
C ASP A 186 -12.37 11.53 19.25
N PHE A 187 -11.98 12.69 19.82
CA PHE A 187 -11.18 13.74 19.19
C PHE A 187 -9.81 13.94 19.84
N CYS A 188 -9.45 13.18 20.87
CA CYS A 188 -8.21 13.34 21.64
C CYS A 188 -8.00 14.75 22.23
N LEU A 189 -9.09 15.36 22.71
CA LEU A 189 -9.06 16.69 23.33
C LEU A 189 -9.24 16.65 24.86
N ASP A 190 -9.67 15.52 25.42
CA ASP A 190 -9.84 15.36 26.86
C ASP A 190 -8.58 14.76 27.48
N CYS A 191 -8.23 15.16 28.70
CA CYS A 191 -7.09 14.58 29.40
C CYS A 191 -7.46 13.22 29.99
N SER A 192 -6.59 12.24 29.80
CA SER A 192 -6.71 10.92 30.41
C SER A 192 -6.57 10.98 31.93
N ASN A 193 -7.02 9.92 32.62
CA ASN A 193 -6.88 9.80 34.06
C ASN A 193 -5.42 10.00 34.52
N GLY A 194 -5.22 10.91 35.47
CA GLY A 194 -3.90 11.26 36.01
C GLY A 194 -3.18 12.39 35.25
N TYR A 195 -3.74 12.89 34.15
CA TYR A 195 -3.28 14.06 33.42
C TYR A 195 -4.24 15.24 33.62
N PHE A 196 -3.71 16.46 33.59
CA PHE A 196 -4.47 17.67 33.89
C PHE A 196 -4.26 18.71 32.79
N SER A 197 -5.34 19.38 32.38
CA SER A 197 -5.27 20.38 31.33
C SER A 197 -4.50 21.61 31.80
N THR A 198 -3.46 21.97 31.04
CA THR A 198 -2.75 23.24 31.18
C THR A 198 -3.32 24.30 30.24
N LEU A 199 -3.83 23.89 29.08
CA LEU A 199 -4.51 24.74 28.10
C LEU A 199 -5.58 23.92 27.37
N ARG A 200 -6.77 24.50 27.16
CA ARG A 200 -7.83 23.88 26.34
C ARG A 200 -8.65 24.93 25.60
N ASN A 201 -8.86 24.68 24.31
CA ASN A 201 -9.86 25.33 23.47
C ASN A 201 -10.56 24.28 22.58
N GLU A 202 -11.35 24.71 21.60
CA GLU A 202 -12.15 23.81 20.76
C GLU A 202 -11.32 22.90 19.84
N THR A 203 -10.11 23.31 19.43
CA THR A 203 -9.27 22.60 18.46
C THR A 203 -7.89 22.21 19.01
N HIS A 204 -7.62 22.54 20.26
CA HIS A 204 -6.32 22.38 20.90
C HIS A 204 -6.47 22.05 22.38
N SER A 205 -5.76 21.03 22.82
CA SER A 205 -5.69 20.65 24.23
C SER A 205 -4.25 20.29 24.57
N VAL A 206 -3.80 20.75 25.73
CA VAL A 206 -2.50 20.40 26.32
C VAL A 206 -2.77 19.75 27.67
N CYS A 207 -2.55 18.45 27.68
CA CYS A 207 -2.42 17.56 28.83
C CYS A 207 -0.95 17.11 28.88
#